data_AF-B5II34-F1
#
_entry.id   AF-B5II34-F1
#
_cell.length_a   1.000
_cell.length_b   1.000
_cell.length_c   1.000
_cell.angle_alpha   90.00
_cell.angle_beta   90.00
_cell.angle_gamma   90.00
#
_symmetry.space_group_name_H-M   'P 1'
#
loop_
_entity.id
_entity.type
_entity.pdbx_description
1 polymer ?
#
loop_
_entity_poly.entity_id
_entity_poly.type
_entity_poly.pdbx_seq_one_letter_code
_entity_poly.pdbx_strand_id
1 'polypeptide(L)'
;MSSAPQPTPAEPGPTAETSADTSAPPSPAAAGGSEAPAPRGWLVAFITTFTTVFLAELGDKTQLAALLLSAQSGRPLLVFLGASLALICSSLVGVLLGRWLARVMPAQQLERLAGGLMVALGLWLGRQAVLNLAPMPDLPPPA
;
A
#
# COMPACT_ATOMS: atom_id res chain seq x y z
N MET A 1 -3.88 7.41 -96.03
CA MET A 1 -2.93 6.29 -95.92
C MET A 1 -2.08 6.58 -94.68
N SER A 2 -2.03 5.81 -93.60
CA SER A 2 -2.45 4.44 -93.35
C SER A 2 -2.75 4.31 -91.85
N SER A 3 -3.98 3.96 -91.53
CA SER A 3 -4.38 3.49 -90.20
C SER A 3 -4.07 1.99 -90.13
N ALA A 4 -3.44 1.54 -89.04
CA ALA A 4 -3.24 0.12 -88.69
C ALA A 4 -3.09 -0.02 -87.14
N PRO A 5 -3.46 -1.17 -86.53
CA PRO A 5 -4.46 -1.19 -85.44
C PRO A 5 -4.07 -1.92 -84.12
N GLN A 6 -4.73 -1.52 -83.01
CA GLN A 6 -5.22 -2.30 -81.81
C GLN A 6 -4.20 -3.07 -80.91
N PRO A 7 -4.47 -3.42 -79.61
CA PRO A 7 -5.78 -3.82 -79.03
C PRO A 7 -6.19 -3.26 -77.64
N THR A 8 -7.52 -3.10 -77.46
CA THR A 8 -8.27 -3.20 -76.18
C THR A 8 -8.44 -4.68 -75.79
N PRO A 9 -8.57 -5.12 -74.50
CA PRO A 9 -9.82 -4.94 -73.73
C PRO A 9 -9.69 -4.93 -72.18
N ALA A 10 -10.66 -4.31 -71.49
CA ALA A 10 -11.47 -4.91 -70.40
C ALA A 10 -12.09 -3.80 -69.52
N GLU A 11 -13.42 -3.64 -69.63
CA GLU A 11 -14.23 -3.06 -68.55
C GLU A 11 -14.14 -3.93 -67.28
N PRO A 12 -14.40 -3.32 -66.12
CA PRO A 12 -15.53 -3.80 -65.33
C PRO A 12 -16.47 -2.66 -64.93
N GLY A 13 -17.77 -2.97 -65.03
CA GLY A 13 -18.91 -2.08 -64.83
C GLY A 13 -19.23 -1.67 -63.38
N PRO A 14 -20.46 -1.15 -63.16
CA PRO A 14 -20.81 -0.31 -62.00
C PRO A 14 -21.37 -1.12 -60.83
N THR A 15 -20.88 -0.84 -59.62
CA THR A 15 -21.52 -1.15 -58.33
C THR A 15 -21.24 0.06 -57.41
N ALA A 16 -22.25 0.84 -56.98
CA ALA A 16 -23.05 0.57 -55.78
C ALA A 16 -22.09 0.35 -54.57
N GLU A 17 -22.00 1.16 -53.52
CA GLU A 17 -23.01 1.90 -52.76
C GLU A 17 -22.29 2.74 -51.68
N THR A 18 -22.94 3.84 -51.31
CA THR A 18 -23.14 4.30 -49.91
C THR A 18 -22.12 3.91 -48.85
N SER A 19 -21.45 4.94 -48.31
CA SER A 19 -21.19 5.06 -46.88
C SER A 19 -21.18 6.53 -46.50
N ALA A 20 -22.38 7.11 -46.46
CA ALA A 20 -22.67 8.07 -45.42
C ALA A 20 -22.92 7.24 -44.16
N ASP A 21 -22.00 7.24 -43.20
CA ASP A 21 -22.37 6.88 -41.84
C ASP A 21 -21.52 7.61 -40.78
N THR A 22 -22.30 8.34 -40.00
CA THR A 22 -22.14 8.88 -38.65
C THR A 22 -20.76 9.28 -38.14
N SER A 23 -20.70 10.59 -37.88
CA SER A 23 -20.32 11.13 -36.58
C SER A 23 -20.57 10.16 -35.41
N ALA A 24 -19.58 9.30 -35.14
CA ALA A 24 -19.41 8.60 -33.88
C ALA A 24 -18.58 9.49 -32.93
N PRO A 25 -18.89 9.51 -31.62
CA PRO A 25 -18.60 10.60 -30.69
C PRO A 25 -17.10 10.80 -30.43
N PRO A 26 -16.69 11.98 -29.92
CA PRO A 26 -15.34 12.14 -29.39
C PRO A 26 -15.09 11.02 -28.38
N SER A 27 -13.97 10.32 -28.59
CA SER A 27 -13.39 9.40 -27.62
C SER A 27 -13.57 9.98 -26.22
N PRO A 28 -14.12 9.22 -25.24
CA PRO A 28 -13.97 9.60 -23.86
C PRO A 28 -12.49 9.42 -23.55
N ALA A 29 -11.69 10.43 -23.86
CA ALA A 29 -10.71 10.94 -22.92
C ALA A 29 -11.54 11.37 -21.69
N ALA A 30 -12.13 10.41 -20.97
CA ALA A 30 -11.47 9.75 -19.86
C ALA A 30 -10.89 10.88 -19.04
N ALA A 31 -11.84 11.53 -18.37
CA ALA A 31 -11.66 12.46 -17.30
C ALA A 31 -10.35 13.22 -17.42
N GLY A 32 -10.46 14.47 -17.86
CA GLY A 32 -9.83 15.51 -17.07
C GLY A 32 -10.22 15.26 -15.62
N GLY A 33 -9.44 14.39 -14.94
CA GLY A 33 -9.24 14.46 -13.53
C GLY A 33 -8.71 15.86 -13.40
N SER A 34 -9.61 16.78 -13.09
CA SER A 34 -9.26 18.05 -12.52
C SER A 34 -8.14 17.72 -11.55
N GLU A 35 -6.90 18.01 -11.92
CA GLU A 35 -5.83 18.13 -10.95
C GLU A 35 -6.34 19.25 -10.07
N ALA A 36 -7.04 18.83 -9.00
CA ALA A 36 -7.61 19.71 -8.03
C ALA A 36 -6.45 20.62 -7.60
N PRO A 37 -6.64 21.94 -7.61
CA PRO A 37 -5.55 22.90 -7.50
C PRO A 37 -4.72 22.55 -6.27
N ALA A 38 -3.49 22.07 -6.47
CA ALA A 38 -2.68 21.45 -5.42
C ALA A 38 -2.53 22.40 -4.22
N PRO A 39 -3.18 22.14 -3.07
CA PRO A 39 -2.95 22.90 -1.87
C PRO A 39 -2.00 22.10 -0.96
N ARG A 40 -0.77 22.60 -0.79
CA ARG A 40 0.16 22.25 0.30
C ARG A 40 0.55 20.76 0.39
N GLY A 41 1.42 20.27 -0.50
CA GLY A 41 1.93 18.89 -0.48
C GLY A 41 2.47 18.41 0.89
N TRP A 42 3.00 19.33 1.72
CA TRP A 42 3.40 19.03 3.10
C TRP A 42 2.22 18.65 4.01
N LEU A 43 1.09 19.35 3.92
CA LEU A 43 -0.08 19.05 4.73
C LEU A 43 -0.69 17.70 4.33
N VAL A 44 -0.73 17.42 3.03
CA VAL A 44 -1.17 16.12 2.52
C VAL A 44 -0.27 15.00 3.04
N ALA A 45 1.06 15.14 2.89
CA ALA A 45 2.02 14.14 3.39
C ALA A 45 1.93 13.96 4.91
N PHE A 46 1.73 15.04 5.66
CA PHE A 46 1.54 14.97 7.12
C PHE A 46 0.27 14.20 7.47
N ILE A 47 -0.89 14.58 6.91
CA ILE A 47 -2.17 13.94 7.23
C ILE A 47 -2.19 12.48 6.79
N THR A 48 -1.68 12.15 5.61
CA THR A 48 -1.65 10.76 5.12
C THR A 48 -0.76 9.90 6.01
N THR A 49 0.48 10.33 6.26
CA THR A 49 1.42 9.58 7.09
C THR A 49 0.90 9.45 8.52
N PHE A 50 0.41 10.55 9.12
CA PHE A 50 -0.16 10.52 10.46
C PHE A 50 -1.34 9.55 10.54
N THR A 51 -2.29 9.63 9.61
CA THR A 51 -3.49 8.78 9.65
C THR A 51 -3.12 7.31 9.43
N THR A 52 -2.26 7.00 8.46
CA THR A 52 -1.83 5.63 8.19
C THR A 52 -1.10 5.01 9.39
N VAL A 53 -0.15 5.75 9.99
CA VAL A 53 0.60 5.25 11.15
C VAL A 53 -0.31 5.17 12.38
N PHE A 54 -1.14 6.18 12.62
CA PHE A 54 -2.09 6.18 13.74
C PHE A 54 -3.02 4.98 13.70
N LEU A 55 -3.62 4.68 12.54
CA LEU A 55 -4.49 3.52 12.38
C LEU A 55 -3.73 2.19 12.53
N ALA A 56 -2.50 2.11 12.03
CA ALA A 56 -1.67 0.91 12.14
C ALA A 56 -1.25 0.62 13.59
N GLU A 57 -1.06 1.66 14.40
CA GLU A 57 -0.57 1.56 15.79
C GLU A 57 -1.69 1.62 16.84
N LEU A 58 -2.94 1.92 16.46
CA LEU A 58 -4.04 2.12 17.39
C LEU A 58 -4.33 0.85 18.20
N GLY A 59 -4.18 0.94 19.52
CA GLY A 59 -4.41 -0.19 20.42
C GLY A 59 -3.24 -1.17 20.51
N ASP A 60 -2.04 -0.79 20.06
CA ASP A 60 -0.85 -1.61 20.30
C ASP A 60 -0.52 -1.75 21.79
N LYS A 61 0.16 -2.84 22.14
CA LYS A 61 0.66 -3.14 23.49
C LYS A 61 1.53 -2.02 24.04
N THR A 62 2.28 -1.31 23.19
CA THR A 62 3.08 -0.16 23.62
C THR A 62 2.21 0.99 24.17
N GLN A 63 1.00 1.22 23.63
CA GLN A 63 0.06 2.22 24.13
C GLN A 63 -0.48 1.84 25.51
N LEU A 64 -0.82 0.57 25.72
CA LEU A 64 -1.25 0.06 27.04
C LEU A 64 -0.11 0.15 28.06
N ALA A 65 1.12 -0.18 27.67
CA ALA A 65 2.29 -0.04 28.54
C ALA A 65 2.52 1.42 28.95
N ALA A 66 2.42 2.37 28.01
CA ALA A 66 2.55 3.79 28.28
C ALA A 66 1.42 4.30 29.20
N LEU A 67 0.17 3.86 28.97
CA LEU A 67 -0.98 4.21 29.81
C LEU A 67 -0.81 3.68 31.24
N LEU A 68 -0.42 2.42 31.40
CA LEU A 68 -0.19 1.79 32.70
C LEU A 68 0.97 2.47 33.44
N LEU A 69 2.06 2.81 32.74
CA LEU A 69 3.19 3.52 33.31
C LEU A 69 2.80 4.95 33.74
N SER A 70 1.96 5.63 32.95
CA SER A 70 1.39 6.94 33.28
C SER A 70 0.54 6.86 34.55
N ALA A 71 -0.32 5.84 34.65
CA ALA A 71 -1.16 5.60 35.81
C ALA A 71 -0.35 5.27 37.08
N GLN A 72 0.73 4.50 36.97
CA GLN A 72 1.57 4.10 38.12
C GLN A 72 2.52 5.19 38.59
N SER A 73 3.08 5.98 37.67
CA SER A 73 4.12 6.96 37.99
C SER A 73 3.61 8.24 38.65
N GLY A 74 2.30 8.53 38.55
CA GLY A 74 1.70 9.79 39.02
C GLY A 74 2.24 11.04 38.29
N ARG A 75 3.04 10.87 37.24
CA ARG A 75 3.75 11.94 36.51
C ARG A 75 3.51 11.82 35.00
N PRO A 76 2.29 12.08 34.52
CA PRO A 76 1.87 11.77 33.15
C PRO A 76 2.71 12.50 32.08
N LEU A 77 3.16 13.73 32.36
CA LEU A 77 3.99 14.51 31.42
C LEU A 77 5.37 13.89 31.19
N LEU A 78 5.99 13.32 32.24
CA LEU A 78 7.29 12.67 32.11
C LEU A 78 7.19 11.35 31.34
N VAL A 79 6.12 10.60 31.58
CA VAL A 79 5.84 9.37 30.81
C VAL A 79 5.56 9.70 29.35
N PHE A 80 4.78 10.75 29.07
CA PHE A 80 4.52 11.21 27.71
C PHE A 80 5.82 11.57 26.98
N LEU A 81 6.70 12.37 27.62
CA LEU A 81 7.98 12.75 27.02
C LEU A 81 8.89 11.54 26.79
N GLY A 82 8.98 10.63 27.77
CA GLY A 82 9.78 9.41 27.66
C GLY A 82 9.29 8.49 26.53
N ALA A 83 7.97 8.24 26.47
CA ALA A 83 7.36 7.41 25.43
C ALA A 83 7.48 8.06 24.04
N SER A 84 7.29 9.38 23.94
CA SER A 84 7.47 10.12 22.69
C SER A 84 8.91 10.04 22.19
N LEU A 85 9.89 10.22 23.09
CA LEU A 85 11.30 10.13 22.75
C LEU A 85 11.67 8.71 22.31
N ALA A 86 11.19 7.69 23.02
CA ALA A 86 11.38 6.30 22.65
C ALA A 86 10.81 5.98 21.25
N LEU A 87 9.61 6.49 20.94
CA LEU A 87 8.98 6.32 19.63
C LEU A 87 9.78 7.00 18.52
N ILE A 88 10.25 8.24 18.74
CA ILE A 88 11.09 8.97 17.78
C ILE A 88 12.40 8.22 17.53
N CYS A 89 13.08 7.79 18.59
CA CYS A 89 14.33 7.03 18.48
C CYS A 89 14.12 5.71 17.73
N SER A 90 13.07 4.95 18.07
CA SER A 90 12.74 3.70 17.39
C SER A 90 12.44 3.92 15.91
N SER A 91 11.62 4.92 15.59
CA SER A 91 11.29 5.28 14.21
C SER A 91 12.53 5.70 13.42
N LEU A 92 13.43 6.48 14.03
CA LEU A 92 14.66 6.92 13.40
C LEU A 92 15.56 5.73 13.06
N VAL A 93 15.74 4.78 14.00
CA VAL A 93 16.49 3.56 13.75
C VAL A 93 15.85 2.74 12.63
N GLY A 94 14.54 2.58 12.64
CA GLY A 94 13.80 1.88 11.59
C GLY A 94 13.99 2.49 10.20
N VAL A 95 13.88 3.83 10.10
CA VAL A 95 14.09 4.55 8.82
C VAL A 95 15.54 4.46 8.35
N LEU A 96 16.53 4.60 9.24
CA LEU A 96 17.94 4.47 8.89
C LEU A 96 18.26 3.07 8.38
N LEU A 97 17.82 2.05 9.12
CA LEU A 97 18.03 0.65 8.74
C LEU A 97 17.31 0.32 7.43
N GLY A 98 16.06 0.74 7.27
CA GLY A 98 15.29 0.55 6.04
C GLY A 98 15.94 1.23 4.83
N ARG A 99 16.43 2.47 4.99
CA ARG A 99 17.18 3.18 3.95
C ARG A 99 18.48 2.49 3.60
N TRP A 100 19.20 1.95 4.58
CA TRP A 100 20.43 1.19 4.34
C TRP A 100 20.12 -0.10 3.58
N LEU A 101 19.10 -0.86 4.01
CA LEU A 101 18.70 -2.12 3.41
C LEU A 101 18.22 -1.94 1.96
N ALA A 102 17.48 -0.86 1.69
CA ALA A 102 17.02 -0.49 0.34
C ALA A 102 18.16 -0.14 -0.63
N ARG A 103 19.36 0.20 -0.14
CA ARG A 103 20.54 0.44 -1.00
C ARG A 103 21.31 -0.84 -1.30
N VAL A 104 21.24 -1.82 -0.40
CA VAL A 104 22.02 -3.06 -0.51
C VAL A 104 21.24 -4.15 -1.25
N MET A 105 19.92 -4.17 -1.15
CA MET A 105 19.07 -5.23 -1.70
C MET A 105 18.09 -4.74 -2.77
N PRO A 106 17.78 -5.54 -3.80
CA PRO A 106 16.70 -5.29 -4.74
C PRO A 106 15.33 -5.22 -4.02
N ALA A 107 14.47 -4.29 -4.44
CA ALA A 107 13.16 -4.06 -3.83
C ALA A 107 12.29 -5.33 -3.75
N GLN A 108 12.34 -6.18 -4.78
CA GLN A 108 11.57 -7.43 -4.82
C GLN A 108 12.01 -8.44 -3.77
N GLN A 109 13.30 -8.47 -3.42
CA GLN A 109 13.80 -9.36 -2.36
C GLN A 109 13.39 -8.84 -0.98
N LEU A 110 13.45 -7.52 -0.79
CA LEU A 110 13.03 -6.88 0.45
C LEU A 110 11.53 -7.09 0.73
N GLU A 111 10.69 -6.96 -0.29
CA GLU A 111 9.24 -7.19 -0.17
C GLU A 111 8.91 -8.66 0.17
N ARG A 112 9.55 -9.63 -0.51
CA ARG A 112 9.39 -11.06 -0.20
C ARG A 112 9.87 -11.40 1.21
N LEU A 113 10.98 -10.81 1.64
CA LEU A 113 11.52 -11.02 2.98
C LEU A 113 10.56 -10.47 4.05
N ALA A 114 10.06 -9.24 3.86
CA ALA A 114 9.11 -8.61 4.77
C ALA A 114 7.81 -9.43 4.89
N GLY A 115 7.24 -9.84 3.75
CA GLY A 115 6.04 -10.70 3.73
C GLY A 115 6.30 -12.06 4.38
N GLY A 116 7.43 -12.69 4.08
CA GLY A 116 7.82 -13.97 4.68
C GLY A 116 7.99 -13.89 6.20
N LEU A 117 8.66 -12.85 6.70
CA LEU A 117 8.78 -12.58 8.13
C LEU A 117 7.42 -12.35 8.79
N MET A 118 6.53 -11.60 8.14
CA MET A 118 5.19 -11.33 8.65
C MET A 118 4.36 -12.61 8.80
N VAL A 119 4.38 -13.49 7.80
CA VAL A 119 3.69 -14.79 7.87
C VAL A 119 4.31 -15.68 8.95
N ALA A 120 5.64 -15.74 9.04
CA ALA A 120 6.34 -16.54 10.04
C ALA A 120 6.03 -16.08 11.48
N LEU A 121 6.09 -14.77 11.73
CA LEU A 121 5.72 -14.18 13.02
C LEU A 121 4.25 -14.43 13.36
N GLY A 122 3.34 -14.25 12.40
CA GLY A 122 1.91 -14.53 12.58
C GLY A 122 1.64 -15.99 12.96
N LEU A 123 2.27 -16.94 12.25
CA LEU A 123 2.13 -18.36 12.55
C LEU A 123 2.72 -18.71 13.93
N TRP A 124 3.86 -18.13 14.29
CA TRP A 124 4.49 -18.33 15.59
C TRP A 124 3.61 -17.79 16.73
N LEU A 125 3.06 -16.58 16.58
CA LEU A 125 2.16 -15.97 17.57
C LEU A 125 0.86 -16.77 17.71
N GLY A 126 0.29 -17.22 16.58
CA GLY A 126 -0.89 -18.09 16.57
C GLY A 126 -0.63 -19.41 17.29
N ARG A 127 0.52 -20.05 17.02
CA ARG A 127 0.93 -21.27 17.73
C ARG A 127 1.07 -21.04 19.23
N GLN A 128 1.71 -19.95 19.65
CA GLN A 128 1.84 -19.61 21.06
C GLN A 128 0.48 -19.39 21.72
N ALA A 129 -0.43 -18.68 21.05
CA ALA A 129 -1.77 -18.46 21.55
C ALA A 129 -2.50 -19.80 21.77
N VAL A 130 -2.42 -20.73 20.81
CA VAL A 130 -3.03 -22.07 20.93
C VAL A 130 -2.42 -22.88 22.08
N LEU A 131 -1.09 -22.87 22.23
CA LEU A 131 -0.42 -23.60 23.31
C LEU A 131 -0.72 -23.02 24.70
N ASN A 132 -0.82 -21.70 24.82
CA ASN A 132 -1.14 -21.03 26.09
C ASN A 132 -2.62 -21.18 26.49
N LEU A 133 -3.49 -21.51 25.53
CA LEU A 133 -4.90 -21.82 25.76
C LEU A 133 -5.13 -23.31 26.08
N ALA A 134 -4.07 -24.14 26.07
CA ALA A 134 -4.18 -25.52 26.51
C ALA A 134 -4.58 -25.55 27.99
N PRO A 135 -5.67 -26.23 28.37
CA PRO A 135 -6.12 -26.28 29.76
C PRO A 135 -5.02 -26.81 30.68
N MET A 136 -4.73 -26.08 31.76
CA MET A 136 -3.84 -26.56 32.81
C MET A 136 -4.43 -27.87 33.37
N PRO A 137 -3.65 -28.96 33.47
CA PRO A 137 -4.12 -30.18 34.11
C PRO A 137 -4.50 -29.87 35.56
N ASP A 138 -5.70 -30.25 35.97
CA ASP A 138 -6.21 -30.07 37.33
C ASP A 138 -5.24 -30.71 38.34
N LEU A 139 -4.46 -29.89 39.04
CA LEU A 139 -3.62 -30.37 40.13
C LEU A 139 -4.54 -30.61 41.35
N PRO A 140 -4.46 -31.76 42.03
CA PRO A 140 -5.14 -31.92 43.31
C PRO A 140 -4.72 -30.84 44.30
N PRO A 141 -5.63 -30.35 45.16
CA PRO A 141 -5.30 -29.34 46.15
C PRO A 141 -4.19 -29.86 47.08
N PRO A 142 -3.28 -28.98 47.55
CA PRO A 142 -2.26 -29.36 48.51
C PRO A 142 -2.93 -29.87 49.81
N ALA A 143 -2.41 -30.99 50.32
CA ALA A 143 -2.87 -31.66 51.53
C ALA A 143 -2.59 -30.86 52.81
#